data_AF-A0A0G0WFQ8-F1
#
_entry.id   AF-A0A0G0WFQ8-F1
#
_cell.length_a   1.000
_cell.length_b   1.000
_cell.length_c   1.000
_cell.angle_alpha   90.00
_cell.angle_beta   90.00
_cell.angle_gamma   90.00
#
_symmetry.space_group_name_H-M   'P 1'
#
loop_
_entity.id
_entity.type
_entity.pdbx_description
1 polymer ?
#
loop_
_entity_poly.entity_id
_entity_poly.type
_entity_poly.pdbx_seq_one_letter_code
_entity_poly.pdbx_strand_id
1 'polypeptide(L)'
;MIDRERIPISTIFCYTGRVKQEKTNRLQGIISITSKGTGYVAIGEKNQKKDKQDPEVDFKHLNTALHGDMKIISRAKMRFAGVLELDKNIYFLKPDDSKMYTDILIPPENLHSAKVGQKVFVEIISWADPRKAPEGTVIKILGLPGDNDTEMHSIAMEKGFAAELPQKVETEASGIKKRGIQESDYVGRRDFRKILTFTIDPADAKDFDDAISFQILPSLVKEGVGGGNSKGEELYEIGIHIADVSYYVKPGSALDTEARERGTSVYLVDRTISMLPEGLSNDLCSLVPNRDRLTMSAVFVIDKNAKVKSEWYGRTVIHSQKRFIYEEAEESIKKTGTPLHKELFILNNLAKLLTKERFQNGAISLEQEEVKFVLDEAGVPIKVITKERGDSNRLIEEFMLLANKKEPTKK
;
A
#
# COMPACT_ATOMS: atom_id res chain seq x y z
N MET A 1 -2.08 9.26 -22.15
CA MET A 1 -0.62 9.35 -22.28
C MET A 1 -0.04 8.98 -20.94
N ILE A 2 0.49 7.77 -20.81
CA ILE A 2 1.07 7.27 -19.56
C ILE A 2 2.53 7.65 -19.60
N ASP A 3 2.91 8.53 -18.69
CA ASP A 3 4.30 8.95 -18.50
C ASP A 3 5.16 7.73 -18.14
N ARG A 4 6.23 7.52 -18.90
CA ARG A 4 7.10 6.34 -18.87
C ARG A 4 8.37 6.60 -18.07
N GLU A 5 8.28 7.39 -17.01
CA GLU A 5 9.41 7.65 -16.10
C GLU A 5 9.11 7.10 -14.69
N ARG A 6 8.95 5.77 -14.59
CA ARG A 6 9.23 5.06 -13.34
C ARG A 6 10.59 4.40 -13.48
N ILE A 7 11.62 5.11 -13.01
CA ILE A 7 12.96 4.56 -12.84
C ILE A 7 12.90 3.61 -11.64
N PRO A 8 13.19 2.30 -11.79
CA PRO A 8 13.27 1.40 -10.64
C PRO A 8 14.37 1.87 -9.67
N ILE A 9 14.20 1.60 -8.37
CA ILE A 9 15.16 1.91 -7.30
C ILE A 9 16.49 1.23 -7.63
N SER A 10 17.40 1.94 -8.28
CA SER A 10 18.61 1.35 -8.84
C SER A 10 19.65 2.39 -9.25
N THR A 11 20.92 2.08 -8.99
CA THR A 11 22.05 2.94 -9.36
C THR A 11 22.42 2.57 -10.79
N ILE A 12 22.41 3.56 -11.69
CA ILE A 12 22.63 3.36 -13.12
C ILE A 12 24.12 3.53 -13.43
N PHE A 13 24.73 2.51 -14.02
CA PHE A 13 26.12 2.48 -14.46
C PHE A 13 26.22 2.35 -15.97
N CYS A 14 27.27 2.93 -16.55
CA CYS A 14 27.75 2.57 -17.89
C CYS A 14 29.00 1.72 -17.77
N TYR A 15 28.95 0.48 -18.27
CA TYR A 15 30.04 -0.47 -18.43
C TYR A 15 30.63 -0.38 -19.85
N THR A 16 31.95 -0.46 -19.95
CA THR A 16 32.68 -0.61 -21.20
C THR A 16 33.63 -1.80 -21.06
N GLY A 17 33.63 -2.70 -22.04
CA GLY A 17 34.47 -3.90 -22.02
C GLY A 17 35.50 -3.81 -23.13
N ARG A 18 36.81 -3.90 -22.81
CA ARG A 18 37.85 -4.12 -23.82
C ARG A 18 37.87 -5.59 -24.25
N VAL A 19 37.12 -5.92 -25.29
CA VAL A 19 37.45 -7.09 -26.12
C VAL A 19 38.61 -6.65 -27.01
N LYS A 20 39.72 -7.40 -26.99
CA LYS A 20 40.81 -7.20 -27.95
C LYS A 20 40.21 -7.27 -29.36
N GLN A 21 40.37 -6.16 -30.10
CA GLN A 21 39.88 -5.84 -31.46
C GLN A 21 38.46 -5.26 -31.55
N GLU A 22 38.45 -3.96 -31.87
CA GLU A 22 37.45 -3.14 -32.58
C GLU A 22 35.97 -3.11 -32.11
N LYS A 23 35.50 -1.88 -31.83
CA LYS A 23 34.20 -1.42 -31.29
C LYS A 23 34.04 -1.53 -29.76
N THR A 24 34.17 -0.38 -29.07
CA THR A 24 33.77 -0.19 -27.68
C THR A 24 32.24 -0.25 -27.55
N ASN A 25 31.71 -1.42 -27.22
CA ASN A 25 30.31 -1.56 -26.81
C ASN A 25 30.13 -0.97 -25.41
N ARG A 26 29.48 0.21 -25.33
CA ARG A 26 28.98 0.76 -24.06
C ARG A 26 27.72 0.01 -23.66
N LEU A 27 27.74 -0.67 -22.53
CA LEU A 27 26.59 -1.35 -21.95
C LEU A 27 26.15 -0.57 -20.72
N GLN A 28 24.91 -0.08 -20.69
CA GLN A 28 24.37 0.58 -19.50
C GLN A 28 23.51 -0.43 -18.73
N GLY A 29 23.67 -0.46 -17.42
CA GLY A 29 22.98 -1.41 -16.56
C GLY A 29 22.85 -0.91 -15.13
N ILE A 30 22.00 -1.58 -14.37
CA ILE A 30 21.71 -1.30 -12.97
C ILE A 30 22.62 -2.17 -12.11
N ILE A 31 23.38 -1.60 -11.18
CA ILE A 31 24.10 -2.43 -10.21
C ILE A 31 23.19 -2.79 -9.04
N SER A 32 23.25 -4.05 -8.60
CA SER A 32 22.76 -4.51 -7.30
C SER A 32 23.96 -4.90 -6.44
N ILE A 33 24.06 -4.33 -5.23
CA ILE A 33 25.13 -4.63 -4.28
C ILE A 33 24.56 -5.50 -3.17
N THR A 34 25.24 -6.62 -2.88
CA THR A 34 24.90 -7.51 -1.76
C THR A 34 25.45 -6.96 -0.44
N SER A 35 24.97 -7.46 0.70
CA SER A 35 25.50 -7.10 2.02
C SER A 35 26.95 -7.53 2.26
N LYS A 36 27.47 -8.44 1.43
CA LYS A 36 28.90 -8.82 1.39
C LYS A 36 29.72 -7.89 0.49
N GLY A 37 29.06 -6.89 -0.10
CA GLY A 37 29.58 -5.95 -1.09
C GLY A 37 30.05 -6.64 -2.37
N THR A 38 29.31 -7.61 -2.87
CA THR A 38 29.46 -8.07 -4.27
C THR A 38 28.45 -7.33 -5.14
N GLY A 39 28.87 -6.78 -6.27
CA GLY A 39 28.00 -6.10 -7.23
C GLY A 39 27.59 -6.98 -8.41
N TYR A 40 26.36 -6.84 -8.90
CA TYR A 40 25.90 -7.47 -10.15
C TYR A 40 25.28 -6.42 -11.06
N VAL A 41 25.69 -6.33 -12.32
CA VAL A 41 25.15 -5.34 -13.26
C VAL A 41 24.07 -5.97 -14.14
N ALA A 42 22.80 -5.66 -13.88
CA ALA A 42 21.71 -6.06 -14.75
C ALA A 42 21.73 -5.22 -16.04
N ILE A 43 21.99 -5.85 -17.18
CA ILE A 43 22.01 -5.22 -18.50
C ILE A 43 20.76 -5.73 -19.24
N GLY A 44 19.84 -4.82 -19.58
CA GLY A 44 18.50 -5.19 -20.10
C GLY A 44 18.50 -6.20 -21.26
N GLU A 45 17.41 -6.98 -21.38
CA GLU A 45 17.28 -8.17 -22.23
C GLU A 45 17.73 -8.01 -23.69
N LYS A 46 17.61 -6.81 -24.28
CA LYS A 46 18.03 -6.53 -25.66
C LYS A 46 19.54 -6.67 -25.91
N ASN A 47 20.36 -6.62 -24.86
CA ASN A 47 21.82 -6.67 -24.93
C ASN A 47 22.41 -7.99 -24.38
N GLN A 48 21.57 -8.90 -23.86
CA GLN A 48 22.01 -10.20 -23.40
C GLN A 48 22.18 -11.16 -24.59
N LYS A 49 23.40 -11.67 -24.81
CA LYS A 49 23.57 -12.90 -25.60
C LYS A 49 22.97 -14.05 -24.79
N LYS A 50 22.18 -14.91 -25.44
CA LYS A 50 21.32 -15.98 -24.87
C LYS A 50 21.92 -16.90 -23.77
N ASP A 51 23.23 -16.84 -23.52
CA ASP A 51 23.95 -17.74 -22.58
C ASP A 51 24.92 -17.00 -21.61
N LYS A 52 24.74 -15.70 -21.33
CA LYS A 52 25.63 -14.98 -20.39
C LYS A 52 24.91 -14.53 -19.12
N GLN A 53 25.45 -14.94 -17.98
CA GLN A 53 25.12 -14.43 -16.64
C GLN A 53 25.41 -12.93 -16.55
N ASP A 54 24.68 -12.23 -15.68
CA ASP A 54 24.94 -10.82 -15.38
C ASP A 54 26.40 -10.62 -14.94
N PRO A 55 27.09 -9.56 -15.42
CA PRO A 55 28.46 -9.29 -14.99
C PRO A 55 28.58 -9.12 -13.47
N GLU A 56 29.37 -9.99 -12.85
CA GLU A 56 29.77 -9.89 -11.45
C GLU A 56 30.90 -8.84 -11.30
N VAL A 57 30.79 -8.01 -10.27
CA VAL A 57 31.75 -6.99 -9.87
C VAL A 57 32.22 -7.31 -8.45
N ASP A 58 33.47 -7.75 -8.33
CA ASP A 58 34.15 -8.00 -7.05
C ASP A 58 34.10 -6.75 -6.15
N PHE A 59 34.02 -6.94 -4.83
CA PHE A 59 34.05 -5.89 -3.80
C PHE A 59 35.17 -4.86 -4.03
N LYS A 60 36.37 -5.31 -4.39
CA LYS A 60 37.51 -4.41 -4.65
C LYS A 60 37.32 -3.52 -5.90
N HIS A 61 36.37 -3.88 -6.75
CA HIS A 61 36.01 -3.20 -8.00
C HIS A 61 34.64 -2.51 -7.95
N LEU A 62 33.86 -2.67 -6.86
CA LEU A 62 32.70 -1.82 -6.59
C LEU A 62 33.08 -0.33 -6.57
N ASN A 63 34.28 -0.05 -6.04
CA ASN A 63 34.83 1.29 -5.89
C ASN A 63 35.56 1.79 -7.14
N THR A 64 35.90 0.90 -8.09
CA THR A 64 36.74 1.25 -9.25
C THR A 64 36.48 0.42 -10.51
N ALA A 65 36.43 1.16 -11.61
CA ALA A 65 36.81 0.71 -12.94
C ALA A 65 38.28 0.21 -12.98
N LEU A 66 38.55 -1.04 -12.63
CA LEU A 66 39.85 -1.66 -12.93
C LEU A 66 39.78 -2.27 -14.34
N HIS A 67 39.90 -1.35 -15.30
CA HIS A 67 40.23 -1.42 -16.75
C HIS A 67 39.65 -0.21 -17.53
N GLY A 68 39.26 0.88 -16.84
CA GLY A 68 39.00 2.19 -17.47
C GLY A 68 37.54 2.56 -17.77
N ASP A 69 36.57 1.73 -17.40
CA ASP A 69 35.35 1.68 -18.18
C ASP A 69 34.05 1.53 -17.35
N MET A 70 33.98 2.07 -16.13
CA MET A 70 32.72 2.25 -15.41
C MET A 70 32.51 3.70 -14.96
N LYS A 71 31.43 4.33 -15.43
CA LYS A 71 30.99 5.67 -15.01
C LYS A 71 29.65 5.56 -14.30
N ILE A 72 29.58 6.01 -13.04
CA ILE A 72 28.32 6.20 -12.31
C ILE A 72 27.57 7.33 -13.00
N ILE A 73 26.37 7.05 -13.50
CA ILE A 73 25.49 8.05 -14.11
C ILE A 73 24.62 8.68 -13.03
N SER A 74 24.03 7.85 -12.19
CA SER A 74 23.17 8.29 -11.08
C SER A 74 23.19 7.26 -9.96
N ARG A 75 23.02 7.73 -8.72
CA ARG A 75 22.88 6.89 -7.54
C ARG A 75 21.43 6.77 -7.13
N ALA A 76 20.99 5.56 -6.83
CA ALA A 76 19.61 5.28 -6.43
C ALA A 76 19.23 5.93 -5.11
N LYS A 77 20.20 5.95 -4.19
CA LYS A 77 20.01 6.29 -2.79
C LYS A 77 21.11 7.25 -2.39
N MET A 78 20.69 8.45 -2.00
CA MET A 78 21.56 9.53 -1.52
C MET A 78 21.32 9.84 -0.06
N ARG A 79 20.35 9.17 0.59
CA ARG A 79 19.98 9.40 1.98
C ARG A 79 20.06 8.12 2.78
N PHE A 80 20.60 8.20 3.99
CA PHE A 80 20.91 7.06 4.84
C PHE A 80 20.58 7.39 6.30
N ALA A 81 20.05 6.41 7.02
CA ALA A 81 19.94 6.46 8.46
C ALA A 81 21.12 5.70 9.09
N GLY A 82 21.51 6.10 10.30
CA GLY A 82 22.61 5.46 11.00
C GLY A 82 22.94 6.15 12.32
N VAL A 83 23.95 5.64 13.01
CA VAL A 83 24.44 6.24 14.26
C VAL A 83 25.60 7.18 13.97
N LEU A 84 25.54 8.38 14.54
CA LEU A 84 26.62 9.35 14.47
C LEU A 84 27.74 8.96 15.43
N GLU A 85 28.92 8.69 14.89
CA GLU A 85 30.13 8.32 15.62
C GLU A 85 31.21 9.40 15.46
N LEU A 86 32.22 9.36 16.34
CA LEU A 86 33.37 10.25 16.32
C LEU A 86 34.65 9.42 16.52
N ASP A 87 35.54 9.45 15.53
CA ASP A 87 36.88 8.85 15.61
C ASP A 87 37.92 9.88 15.17
N LYS A 88 39.02 10.01 15.92
CA LYS A 88 40.15 10.91 15.61
C LYS A 88 39.73 12.33 15.17
N ASN A 89 38.71 12.90 15.85
CA ASN A 89 38.11 14.21 15.56
C ASN A 89 37.36 14.31 14.23
N ILE A 90 36.98 13.20 13.63
CA ILE A 90 36.17 13.13 12.41
C ILE A 90 34.82 12.52 12.77
N TYR A 91 33.74 13.23 12.48
CA TYR A 91 32.39 12.70 12.61
C TYR A 91 32.04 11.88 11.38
N PHE A 92 31.43 10.72 11.60
CA PHE A 92 30.91 9.90 10.53
C PHE A 92 29.59 9.25 10.93
N LEU A 93 28.73 9.04 9.94
CA LEU A 93 27.56 8.20 10.07
C LEU A 93 27.97 6.78 9.70
N LYS A 94 27.70 5.84 10.59
CA LYS A 94 27.69 4.41 10.28
C LYS A 94 26.29 4.02 9.79
N PRO A 95 26.09 3.72 8.49
CA PRO A 95 24.76 3.45 7.94
C PRO A 95 24.16 2.15 8.48
N ASP A 96 22.84 2.14 8.71
CA ASP A 96 22.11 0.91 9.06
C ASP A 96 22.04 -0.07 7.88
N ASP A 97 21.84 0.45 6.67
CA ASP A 97 21.82 -0.35 5.44
C ASP A 97 23.22 -0.84 5.09
N SER A 98 23.50 -2.09 5.45
CA SER A 98 24.75 -2.81 5.14
C SER A 98 25.14 -2.87 3.66
N LYS A 99 24.25 -2.52 2.71
CA LYS A 99 24.63 -2.38 1.30
C LYS A 99 25.48 -1.13 1.06
N MET A 100 25.40 -0.14 1.94
CA MET A 100 26.32 0.98 1.95
C MET A 100 27.65 0.51 2.55
N TYR A 101 28.63 0.33 1.68
CA TYR A 101 29.91 -0.33 2.00
C TYR A 101 30.92 0.57 2.72
N THR A 102 30.61 1.85 2.92
CA THR A 102 31.48 2.85 3.54
C THR A 102 30.68 3.76 4.45
N ASP A 103 31.33 4.25 5.50
CA ASP A 103 30.79 5.30 6.35
C ASP A 103 30.66 6.62 5.59
N ILE A 104 29.79 7.51 6.06
CA ILE A 104 29.55 8.83 5.48
C ILE A 104 30.18 9.87 6.41
N LEU A 105 31.14 10.63 5.91
CA LEU A 105 31.79 11.70 6.68
C LEU A 105 30.82 12.85 6.87
N ILE A 106 30.75 13.38 8.09
CA ILE A 106 29.90 14.53 8.41
C ILE A 106 30.80 15.68 8.84
N PRO A 107 31.01 16.70 7.97
CA PRO A 107 31.73 17.90 8.37
C PRO A 107 31.07 18.57 9.59
N PRO A 108 31.83 19.16 10.53
CA PRO A 108 31.26 19.78 11.74
C PRO A 108 30.16 20.82 11.46
N GLU A 109 30.30 21.58 10.39
CA GLU A 109 29.32 22.57 9.91
C GLU A 109 27.99 21.95 9.46
N ASN A 110 27.98 20.65 9.15
CA ASN A 110 26.83 19.89 8.65
C ASN A 110 26.22 18.95 9.71
N LEU A 111 26.62 19.08 10.98
CA LEU A 111 26.05 18.31 12.09
C LEU A 111 24.65 18.78 12.49
N HIS A 112 24.30 20.05 12.26
CA HIS A 112 22.99 20.63 12.63
C HIS A 112 22.54 20.32 14.07
N SER A 113 23.47 20.43 15.02
CA SER A 113 23.28 20.13 16.46
C SER A 113 23.16 18.64 16.83
N ALA A 114 23.37 17.71 15.90
CA ALA A 114 23.43 16.30 16.21
C ALA A 114 24.59 15.97 17.18
N LYS A 115 24.33 15.07 18.11
CA LYS A 115 25.31 14.61 19.11
C LYS A 115 25.77 13.19 18.80
N VAL A 116 27.03 12.91 19.11
CA VAL A 116 27.60 11.57 18.99
C VAL A 116 26.75 10.56 19.79
N GLY A 117 26.53 9.39 19.20
CA GLY A 117 25.68 8.34 19.75
C GLY A 117 24.20 8.49 19.40
N GLN A 118 23.78 9.59 18.77
CA GLN A 118 22.41 9.71 18.27
C GLN A 118 22.25 9.03 16.92
N LYS A 119 21.04 8.53 16.70
CA LYS A 119 20.60 8.06 15.40
C LYS A 119 20.13 9.26 14.57
N VAL A 120 20.64 9.38 13.36
CA VAL A 120 20.39 10.54 12.48
C VAL A 120 20.13 10.09 11.05
N PHE A 121 19.43 10.93 10.30
CA PHE A 121 19.20 10.78 8.87
C PHE A 121 20.03 11.80 8.10
N VAL A 122 20.85 11.33 7.17
CA VAL A 122 21.85 12.12 6.44
C VAL A 122 21.57 12.08 4.94
N GLU A 123 21.82 13.17 4.25
CA GLU A 123 21.91 13.23 2.79
C GLU A 123 23.36 13.43 2.35
N ILE A 124 23.81 12.63 1.39
CA ILE A 124 25.11 12.78 0.75
C ILE A 124 25.09 14.05 -0.10
N ILE A 125 25.99 14.98 0.21
CA ILE A 125 26.15 16.24 -0.51
C ILE A 125 27.33 16.21 -1.50
N SER A 126 28.32 15.35 -1.25
CA SER A 126 29.47 15.19 -2.14
C SER A 126 29.96 13.75 -2.15
N TRP A 127 30.18 13.22 -3.35
CA TRP A 127 30.84 11.94 -3.54
C TRP A 127 31.63 11.91 -4.85
N ALA A 128 32.61 12.80 -4.92
CA ALA A 128 33.42 13.02 -6.12
C ALA A 128 34.29 11.80 -6.49
N ASP A 129 34.88 11.13 -5.48
CA ASP A 129 35.66 9.91 -5.66
C ASP A 129 34.93 8.72 -5.00
N PRO A 130 34.38 7.77 -5.77
CA PRO A 130 33.70 6.58 -5.24
C PRO A 130 34.59 5.68 -4.35
N ARG A 131 35.91 5.87 -4.39
CA ARG A 131 36.88 5.16 -3.52
C ARG A 131 37.01 5.78 -2.14
N LYS A 132 36.56 7.02 -1.97
CA LYS A 132 36.59 7.73 -0.69
C LYS A 132 35.21 7.69 -0.06
N ALA A 133 35.19 7.88 1.26
CA ALA A 133 33.95 8.08 1.98
C ALA A 133 33.24 9.34 1.43
N PRO A 134 31.93 9.28 1.16
CA PRO A 134 31.14 10.45 0.80
C PRO A 134 31.07 11.43 1.98
N GLU A 135 30.80 12.70 1.65
CA GLU A 135 30.45 13.72 2.62
C GLU A 135 28.94 13.89 2.65
N GLY A 136 28.38 14.00 3.85
CA GLY A 136 26.95 14.15 4.08
C GLY A 136 26.62 15.32 4.99
N THR A 137 25.33 15.67 5.00
CA THR A 137 24.73 16.60 5.93
C THR A 137 23.61 15.93 6.71
N VAL A 138 23.55 16.19 8.02
CA VAL A 138 22.41 15.76 8.84
C VAL A 138 21.17 16.50 8.37
N ILE A 139 20.14 15.76 7.98
CA ILE A 139 18.81 16.31 7.66
C ILE A 139 17.89 16.23 8.87
N LYS A 140 18.00 15.15 9.66
CA LYS A 140 17.13 14.92 10.80
C LYS A 140 17.84 14.20 11.93
N ILE A 141 17.63 14.65 13.15
CA ILE A 141 18.00 13.92 14.36
C ILE A 141 16.80 13.04 14.72
N LEU A 142 16.98 11.72 14.72
CA LEU A 142 15.88 10.78 14.94
C LEU A 142 15.71 10.48 16.43
N GLY A 143 16.81 10.36 17.18
CA GLY A 143 16.77 10.05 18.60
C GLY A 143 17.95 9.20 19.05
N LEU A 144 17.70 8.29 19.99
CA LEU A 144 18.70 7.37 20.52
C LEU A 144 18.53 5.98 19.88
N PRO A 145 19.62 5.29 19.55
CA PRO A 145 19.54 3.93 19.02
C PRO A 145 18.87 2.99 20.03
N GLY A 146 18.04 2.07 19.53
CA GLY A 146 17.30 1.10 20.35
C GLY A 146 15.96 1.60 20.92
N ASP A 147 15.67 2.89 20.82
CA ASP A 147 14.33 3.44 21.09
C ASP A 147 13.36 3.07 19.95
N ASN A 148 12.16 2.58 20.28
CA ASN A 148 11.22 2.04 19.30
C ASN A 148 10.81 3.08 18.24
N ASP A 149 10.45 4.28 18.67
CA ASP A 149 10.09 5.40 17.79
C ASP A 149 11.25 5.75 16.84
N THR A 150 12.47 5.82 17.38
CA THR A 150 13.68 6.12 16.62
C THR A 150 13.94 5.05 15.55
N GLU A 151 13.84 3.77 15.89
CA GLU A 151 14.08 2.66 14.96
C GLU A 151 13.01 2.60 13.86
N MET A 152 11.73 2.73 14.20
CA MET A 152 10.65 2.72 13.21
C MET A 152 10.74 3.91 12.25
N HIS A 153 11.03 5.11 12.77
CA HIS A 153 11.20 6.31 11.95
C HIS A 153 12.42 6.20 11.03
N SER A 154 13.52 5.63 11.52
CA SER A 154 14.72 5.33 10.72
C SER A 154 14.38 4.44 9.52
N ILE A 155 13.74 3.30 9.78
CA ILE A 155 13.37 2.32 8.74
C ILE A 155 12.44 2.96 7.71
N ALA A 156 11.42 3.70 8.16
CA ALA A 156 10.47 4.37 7.28
C ALA A 156 11.17 5.37 6.36
N MET A 157 11.96 6.30 6.93
CA MET A 157 12.66 7.33 6.16
C MET A 157 13.66 6.74 5.18
N GLU A 158 14.35 5.67 5.57
CA GLU A 158 15.31 4.98 4.70
C GLU A 158 14.64 4.30 3.50
N LYS A 159 13.37 3.91 3.63
CA LYS A 159 12.53 3.43 2.52
C LYS A 159 11.81 4.54 1.76
N GLY A 160 12.03 5.81 2.14
CA GLY A 160 11.45 6.98 1.48
C GLY A 160 10.08 7.39 2.03
N PHE A 161 9.63 6.81 3.15
CA PHE A 161 8.36 7.15 3.77
C PHE A 161 8.59 8.18 4.88
N ALA A 162 8.19 9.42 4.61
CA ALA A 162 8.18 10.48 5.61
C ALA A 162 6.89 10.40 6.44
N ALA A 163 7.02 10.39 7.76
CA ALA A 163 5.87 10.47 8.66
C ALA A 163 5.16 11.83 8.56
N GLU A 164 5.93 12.90 8.39
CA GLU A 164 5.43 14.28 8.34
C GLU A 164 4.78 14.61 6.99
N LEU A 165 3.68 15.35 7.04
CA LEU A 165 2.95 15.84 5.88
C LEU A 165 3.33 17.31 5.62
N PRO A 166 3.50 17.74 4.35
CA PRO A 166 3.75 19.15 4.06
C PRO A 166 2.59 20.05 4.52
N GLN A 167 2.90 21.25 5.02
CA GLN A 167 1.90 22.20 5.54
C GLN A 167 0.75 22.51 4.57
N LYS A 168 1.04 22.55 3.27
CA LYS A 168 0.04 22.73 2.20
C LYS A 168 -1.01 21.60 2.19
N VAL A 169 -0.58 20.38 2.46
CA VAL A 169 -1.44 19.17 2.50
C VAL A 169 -2.34 19.21 3.72
N GLU A 170 -1.76 19.52 4.89
CA GLU A 170 -2.52 19.67 6.15
C GLU A 170 -3.58 20.77 6.07
N THR A 171 -3.23 21.89 5.45
CA THR A 171 -4.13 23.03 5.26
C THR A 171 -5.31 22.66 4.34
N GLU A 172 -5.03 21.98 3.21
CA GLU A 172 -6.06 21.50 2.28
C GLU A 172 -7.00 20.49 2.96
N ALA A 173 -6.43 19.50 3.65
CA ALA A 173 -7.19 18.48 4.37
C ALA A 173 -8.09 19.06 5.46
N SER A 174 -7.55 20.02 6.24
CA SER A 174 -8.31 20.73 7.28
C SER A 174 -9.48 21.53 6.68
N GLY A 175 -9.27 22.16 5.52
CA GLY A 175 -10.32 22.87 4.79
C GLY A 175 -11.45 21.94 4.33
N ILE A 176 -11.11 20.78 3.78
CA ILE A 176 -12.09 19.75 3.37
C ILE A 176 -12.86 19.22 4.58
N LYS A 177 -12.15 18.89 5.67
CA LYS A 177 -12.76 18.41 6.91
C LYS A 177 -13.74 19.43 7.49
N LYS A 178 -13.35 20.70 7.54
CA LYS A 178 -14.20 21.80 8.03
C LYS A 178 -15.45 21.99 7.19
N ARG A 179 -15.36 21.81 5.87
CA ARG A 179 -16.53 21.86 4.98
C ARG A 179 -17.49 20.69 5.26
N GLY A 180 -16.95 19.51 5.55
CA GLY A 180 -17.74 18.29 5.74
C GLY A 180 -18.50 17.89 4.49
N ILE A 181 -19.48 16.99 4.65
CA ILE A 181 -20.44 16.62 3.61
C ILE A 181 -21.64 17.57 3.69
N GLN A 182 -22.07 18.08 2.54
CA GLN A 182 -23.19 19.01 2.41
C GLN A 182 -24.33 18.36 1.60
N GLU A 183 -25.56 18.83 1.73
CA GLU A 183 -26.72 18.32 0.96
C GLU A 183 -26.49 18.38 -0.56
N SER A 184 -25.77 19.40 -1.03
CA SER A 184 -25.39 19.51 -2.45
C SER A 184 -24.50 18.36 -2.93
N ASP A 185 -23.76 17.72 -2.03
CA ASP A 185 -22.85 16.62 -2.35
C ASP A 185 -23.61 15.32 -2.70
N TYR A 186 -24.91 15.25 -2.36
CA TYR A 186 -25.79 14.12 -2.66
C TYR A 186 -26.36 14.17 -4.10
N VAL A 187 -26.31 15.33 -4.75
CA VAL A 187 -26.88 15.50 -6.09
C VAL A 187 -26.18 14.58 -7.10
N GLY A 188 -26.97 13.81 -7.84
CA GLY A 188 -26.46 12.86 -8.85
C GLY A 188 -25.91 11.55 -8.26
N ARG A 189 -26.06 11.31 -6.96
CA ARG A 189 -25.71 10.05 -6.30
C ARG A 189 -26.95 9.18 -6.12
N ARG A 190 -26.83 7.86 -6.30
CA ARG A 190 -27.88 6.92 -5.91
C ARG A 190 -27.92 6.82 -4.38
N ASP A 191 -29.10 6.87 -3.80
CA ASP A 191 -29.28 6.88 -2.34
C ASP A 191 -29.45 5.46 -1.78
N PHE A 192 -28.50 5.03 -0.95
CA PHE A 192 -28.49 3.75 -0.23
C PHE A 192 -28.64 3.94 1.29
N ARG A 193 -28.87 5.16 1.79
CA ARG A 193 -28.90 5.45 3.24
C ARG A 193 -29.98 4.67 3.99
N LYS A 194 -31.04 4.26 3.29
CA LYS A 194 -32.14 3.43 3.84
C LYS A 194 -31.97 1.93 3.59
N ILE A 195 -30.94 1.53 2.85
CA ILE A 195 -30.61 0.13 2.59
C ILE A 195 -29.64 -0.34 3.67
N LEU A 196 -29.83 -1.57 4.16
CA LEU A 196 -28.93 -2.18 5.12
C LEU A 196 -27.52 -2.20 4.54
N THR A 197 -26.58 -1.58 5.24
CA THR A 197 -25.19 -1.36 4.88
C THR A 197 -24.31 -1.50 6.12
N PHE A 198 -23.20 -2.23 6.01
CA PHE A 198 -22.26 -2.44 7.11
C PHE A 198 -20.84 -2.62 6.60
N THR A 199 -19.85 -2.45 7.48
CA THR A 199 -18.43 -2.73 7.23
C THR A 199 -17.98 -3.96 8.02
N ILE A 200 -16.96 -4.68 7.55
CA ILE A 200 -16.34 -5.80 8.27
C ILE A 200 -14.82 -5.68 8.14
N ASP A 201 -14.18 -5.33 9.24
CA ASP A 201 -12.76 -4.91 9.26
C ASP A 201 -12.00 -5.58 10.41
N PRO A 202 -10.66 -5.51 10.44
CA PRO A 202 -9.89 -5.82 11.65
C PRO A 202 -10.30 -4.94 12.84
N ALA A 203 -10.18 -5.47 14.06
CA ALA A 203 -10.56 -4.73 15.27
C ALA A 203 -9.81 -3.39 15.43
N ASP A 204 -8.54 -3.35 15.02
CA ASP A 204 -7.63 -2.22 15.06
C ASP A 204 -7.74 -1.25 13.87
N ALA A 205 -8.56 -1.55 12.86
CA ALA A 205 -8.75 -0.67 11.70
C ALA A 205 -9.49 0.63 12.09
N LYS A 206 -9.06 1.75 11.49
CA LYS A 206 -9.64 3.10 11.70
C LYS A 206 -10.20 3.70 10.40
N ASP A 207 -9.70 3.21 9.28
CA ASP A 207 -9.97 3.52 7.90
C ASP A 207 -10.82 2.40 7.29
N PHE A 208 -12.14 2.58 7.26
CA PHE A 208 -13.06 1.61 6.65
C PHE A 208 -13.29 2.02 5.21
N ASP A 209 -12.53 1.43 4.28
CA ASP A 209 -12.54 1.83 2.87
C ASP A 209 -13.74 1.24 2.11
N ASP A 210 -14.28 0.12 2.57
CA ASP A 210 -15.37 -0.60 1.92
C ASP A 210 -16.54 -0.94 2.85
N ALA A 211 -17.73 -1.02 2.25
CA ALA A 211 -18.96 -1.43 2.91
C ALA A 211 -19.80 -2.29 1.97
N ILE A 212 -20.56 -3.21 2.55
CA ILE A 212 -21.53 -4.04 1.81
C ILE A 212 -22.95 -3.60 2.17
N SER A 213 -23.76 -3.35 1.15
CA SER A 213 -25.21 -3.27 1.30
C SER A 213 -25.92 -4.52 0.82
N PHE A 214 -27.05 -4.84 1.46
CA PHE A 214 -27.82 -6.04 1.16
C PHE A 214 -29.32 -5.77 1.21
N GLN A 215 -30.03 -6.18 0.17
CA GLN A 215 -31.48 -6.16 0.10
C GLN A 215 -32.02 -7.39 -0.62
N ILE A 216 -33.03 -8.04 -0.05
CA ILE A 216 -33.81 -9.06 -0.77
C ILE A 216 -34.79 -8.33 -1.68
N LEU A 217 -34.74 -8.62 -2.98
CA LEU A 217 -35.66 -8.05 -3.95
C LEU A 217 -36.97 -8.85 -3.96
N PRO A 218 -38.14 -8.19 -4.09
CA PRO A 218 -39.41 -8.88 -4.28
C PRO A 218 -39.33 -9.74 -5.53
N SER A 219 -39.78 -10.99 -5.42
CA SER A 219 -39.85 -11.87 -6.57
C SER A 219 -40.88 -11.32 -7.56
N LEU A 220 -40.44 -10.96 -8.77
CA LEU A 220 -41.36 -10.61 -9.85
C LEU A 220 -42.06 -11.89 -10.30
N VAL A 221 -43.20 -12.20 -9.68
CA VAL A 221 -44.14 -13.17 -10.24
C VAL A 221 -44.56 -12.61 -11.60
N LYS A 222 -44.20 -13.28 -12.69
CA LYS A 222 -44.81 -13.01 -13.98
C LYS A 222 -46.29 -13.37 -13.86
N GLU A 223 -47.15 -12.39 -13.64
CA GLU A 223 -48.58 -12.55 -13.91
C GLU A 223 -48.74 -12.74 -15.42
N GLY A 224 -48.89 -13.98 -15.88
CA GLY A 224 -49.04 -14.26 -17.30
C GLY A 224 -49.05 -15.74 -17.68
N VAL A 225 -50.27 -16.28 -17.75
CA VAL A 225 -50.72 -17.44 -18.52
C VAL A 225 -50.23 -18.83 -18.05
N GLY A 226 -50.96 -19.42 -17.11
CA GLY A 226 -50.90 -20.84 -16.78
C GLY A 226 -50.80 -21.07 -15.28
N GLY A 227 -51.90 -21.55 -14.68
CA GLY A 227 -52.03 -21.82 -13.24
C GLY A 227 -51.08 -22.90 -12.73
N GLY A 228 -49.80 -22.55 -12.56
CA GLY A 228 -48.79 -23.32 -11.87
C GLY A 228 -48.07 -22.43 -10.88
N ASN A 229 -47.90 -22.92 -9.64
CA ASN A 229 -47.15 -22.29 -8.55
C ASN A 229 -45.67 -22.07 -8.92
N SER A 230 -45.39 -21.11 -9.79
CA SER A 230 -44.04 -20.66 -10.09
C SER A 230 -43.63 -19.70 -8.98
N LYS A 231 -43.01 -20.23 -7.91
CA LYS A 231 -42.22 -19.41 -6.98
C LYS A 231 -41.21 -18.66 -7.84
N GLY A 232 -41.37 -17.34 -7.98
CA GLY A 232 -40.43 -16.56 -8.77
C GLY A 232 -39.01 -16.67 -8.19
N GLU A 233 -38.02 -16.32 -9.00
CA GLU A 233 -36.62 -16.34 -8.56
C GLU A 233 -36.43 -15.38 -7.38
N GLU A 234 -35.78 -15.87 -6.32
CA GLU A 234 -35.32 -15.02 -5.21
C GLU A 234 -34.05 -14.31 -5.66
N LEU A 235 -34.08 -12.99 -5.62
CA LEU A 235 -33.00 -12.11 -6.07
C LEU A 235 -32.53 -11.23 -4.91
N TYR A 236 -31.24 -10.97 -4.89
CA TYR A 236 -30.58 -10.12 -3.89
C TYR A 236 -29.92 -8.95 -4.60
N GLU A 237 -30.17 -7.73 -4.15
CA GLU A 237 -29.36 -6.56 -4.50
C GLU A 237 -28.23 -6.44 -3.48
N ILE A 238 -26.98 -6.50 -3.97
CA ILE A 238 -25.77 -6.42 -3.16
C ILE A 238 -24.92 -5.27 -3.68
N GLY A 239 -24.71 -4.26 -2.87
CA GLY A 239 -23.83 -3.14 -3.18
C GLY A 239 -22.48 -3.30 -2.51
N ILE A 240 -21.40 -3.16 -3.28
CA ILE A 240 -20.04 -2.95 -2.78
C ILE A 240 -19.75 -1.46 -2.91
N HIS A 241 -19.57 -0.80 -1.78
CA HIS A 241 -19.42 0.65 -1.68
C HIS A 241 -18.01 0.98 -1.20
N ILE A 242 -17.22 1.62 -2.06
CA ILE A 242 -15.85 2.08 -1.76
C ILE A 242 -15.89 3.56 -1.44
N ALA A 243 -15.16 4.00 -0.41
CA ALA A 243 -15.01 5.42 -0.08
C ALA A 243 -14.65 6.26 -1.31
N ASP A 244 -15.40 7.34 -1.56
CA ASP A 244 -15.17 8.21 -2.72
C ASP A 244 -14.00 9.17 -2.46
N VAL A 245 -12.79 8.63 -2.29
CA VAL A 245 -11.57 9.41 -2.05
C VAL A 245 -11.34 10.45 -3.14
N SER A 246 -11.67 10.11 -4.39
CA SER A 246 -11.58 11.01 -5.56
C SER A 246 -12.50 12.24 -5.47
N TYR A 247 -13.52 12.18 -4.61
CA TYR A 247 -14.36 13.32 -4.32
C TYR A 247 -13.60 14.39 -3.54
N TYR A 248 -12.74 13.99 -2.61
CA TYR A 248 -11.98 14.89 -1.74
C TYR A 248 -10.60 15.23 -2.30
N VAL A 249 -9.92 14.26 -2.90
CA VAL A 249 -8.57 14.42 -3.45
C VAL A 249 -8.67 14.69 -4.95
N LYS A 250 -8.43 15.94 -5.38
CA LYS A 250 -8.58 16.36 -6.78
C LYS A 250 -7.25 16.30 -7.54
N PRO A 251 -7.25 15.85 -8.81
CA PRO A 251 -6.04 15.84 -9.62
C PRO A 251 -5.34 17.21 -9.62
N GLY A 252 -4.03 17.21 -9.35
CA GLY A 252 -3.20 18.42 -9.29
C GLY A 252 -3.26 19.18 -7.96
N SER A 253 -4.04 18.73 -6.98
CA SER A 253 -4.05 19.34 -5.64
C SER A 253 -2.81 18.95 -4.81
N ALA A 254 -2.62 19.59 -3.65
CA ALA A 254 -1.50 19.24 -2.78
C ALA A 254 -1.68 17.83 -2.21
N LEU A 255 -2.92 17.45 -1.86
CA LEU A 255 -3.28 16.09 -1.47
C LEU A 255 -2.98 15.07 -2.56
N ASP A 256 -3.35 15.35 -3.82
CA ASP A 256 -3.09 14.42 -4.94
C ASP A 256 -1.60 14.24 -5.21
N THR A 257 -0.82 15.33 -5.12
CA THR A 257 0.63 15.29 -5.28
C THR A 257 1.27 14.41 -4.19
N GLU A 258 0.92 14.66 -2.93
CA GLU A 258 1.43 13.89 -1.79
C GLU A 258 1.01 12.41 -1.84
N ALA A 259 -0.27 12.14 -2.12
CA ALA A 259 -0.78 10.77 -2.22
C ALA A 259 -0.08 9.98 -3.33
N ARG A 260 0.21 10.64 -4.47
CA ARG A 260 0.98 10.04 -5.57
C ARG A 260 2.44 9.78 -5.19
N GLU A 261 3.06 10.69 -4.45
CA GLU A 261 4.44 10.54 -3.96
C GLU A 261 4.56 9.39 -2.95
N ARG A 262 3.60 9.25 -2.02
CA ARG A 262 3.54 8.13 -1.07
C ARG A 262 3.16 6.80 -1.74
N GLY A 263 2.23 6.84 -2.69
CA GLY A 263 1.74 5.70 -3.47
C GLY A 263 0.83 4.73 -2.71
N THR A 264 1.11 4.44 -1.44
CA THR A 264 0.32 3.57 -0.57
C THR A 264 0.51 3.95 0.90
N SER A 265 -0.43 3.55 1.76
CA SER A 265 -0.21 3.51 3.21
C SER A 265 0.81 2.41 3.53
N VAL A 266 1.68 2.66 4.52
CA VAL A 266 2.68 1.70 5.00
C VAL A 266 2.31 1.26 6.40
N TYR A 267 2.04 -0.04 6.55
CA TYR A 267 1.70 -0.65 7.83
C TYR A 267 2.95 -1.25 8.46
N LEU A 268 3.44 -0.62 9.52
CA LEU A 268 4.51 -1.14 10.38
C LEU A 268 3.89 -1.94 11.52
N VAL A 269 4.74 -2.61 12.31
CA VAL A 269 4.28 -3.49 13.39
C VAL A 269 3.50 -2.73 14.46
N ASP A 270 3.88 -1.49 14.74
CA ASP A 270 3.35 -0.66 15.82
C ASP A 270 2.51 0.54 15.32
N ARG A 271 2.67 0.97 14.06
CA ARG A 271 2.03 2.17 13.51
C ARG A 271 1.73 2.07 12.01
N THR A 272 0.94 3.02 11.52
CA THR A 272 0.66 3.20 10.10
C THR A 272 1.17 4.56 9.64
N ILE A 273 1.88 4.60 8.51
CA ILE A 273 2.17 5.84 7.79
C ILE A 273 1.12 5.95 6.68
N SER A 274 0.10 6.77 6.93
CA SER A 274 -1.05 6.91 6.05
C SER A 274 -0.69 7.62 4.74
N MET A 275 -1.27 7.15 3.63
CA MET A 275 -1.17 7.81 2.32
C MET A 275 -1.83 9.20 2.33
N LEU A 276 -2.92 9.35 3.08
CA LEU A 276 -3.66 10.59 3.23
C LEU A 276 -3.58 11.07 4.68
N PRO A 277 -3.76 12.37 4.95
CA PRO A 277 -3.83 12.89 6.30
C PRO A 277 -4.93 12.19 7.11
N GLU A 278 -4.63 11.83 8.36
CA GLU A 278 -5.53 11.06 9.22
C GLU A 278 -6.90 11.72 9.40
N GLY A 279 -6.94 13.06 9.39
CA GLY A 279 -8.17 13.83 9.47
C GLY A 279 -9.15 13.57 8.31
N LEU A 280 -8.65 13.09 7.17
CA LEU A 280 -9.45 12.64 6.03
C LEU A 280 -9.62 11.12 6.02
N SER A 281 -8.53 10.36 6.12
CA SER A 281 -8.58 8.89 6.00
C SER A 281 -9.49 8.27 7.07
N ASN A 282 -9.38 8.73 8.33
CA ASN A 282 -10.08 8.11 9.47
C ASN A 282 -11.48 8.73 9.71
N ASP A 283 -11.92 9.67 8.87
CA ASP A 283 -13.23 10.33 9.03
C ASP A 283 -14.00 10.42 7.70
N LEU A 284 -13.74 11.43 6.86
CA LEU A 284 -14.53 11.68 5.66
C LEU A 284 -14.39 10.58 4.58
N CYS A 285 -13.22 9.95 4.53
CA CYS A 285 -12.93 8.81 3.67
C CYS A 285 -13.14 7.46 4.37
N SER A 286 -13.48 7.44 5.66
CA SER A 286 -13.79 6.19 6.38
C SER A 286 -15.31 6.00 6.45
N LEU A 287 -15.78 4.81 6.12
CA LEU A 287 -17.21 4.44 6.11
C LEU A 287 -17.74 4.14 7.52
N VAL A 288 -17.44 5.05 8.45
CA VAL A 288 -17.80 4.94 9.87
C VAL A 288 -19.32 4.77 10.08
N PRO A 289 -19.73 4.02 11.12
CA PRO A 289 -21.14 3.75 11.35
C PRO A 289 -21.90 5.02 11.77
N ASN A 290 -23.19 5.03 11.46
CA ASN A 290 -24.18 6.07 11.80
C ASN A 290 -23.88 7.46 11.22
N ARG A 291 -23.15 7.52 10.10
CA ARG A 291 -22.90 8.77 9.37
C ARG A 291 -23.07 8.57 7.87
N ASP A 292 -23.58 9.60 7.21
CA ASP A 292 -23.67 9.62 5.76
C ASP A 292 -22.26 9.69 5.16
N ARG A 293 -22.02 8.89 4.12
CA ARG A 293 -20.73 8.79 3.44
C ARG A 293 -20.91 8.70 1.93
N LEU A 294 -20.02 9.39 1.22
CA LEU A 294 -19.97 9.42 -0.23
C LEU A 294 -19.12 8.26 -0.72
N THR A 295 -19.65 7.49 -1.66
CA THR A 295 -18.98 6.29 -2.16
C THR A 295 -19.03 6.20 -3.69
N MET A 296 -18.06 5.50 -4.25
CA MET A 296 -18.17 4.87 -5.57
C MET A 296 -18.62 3.43 -5.35
N SER A 297 -19.55 2.92 -6.15
CA SER A 297 -20.14 1.62 -5.86
C SER A 297 -20.34 0.74 -7.07
N ALA A 298 -20.21 -0.56 -6.85
CA ALA A 298 -20.60 -1.62 -7.77
C ALA A 298 -21.80 -2.35 -7.14
N VAL A 299 -22.95 -2.32 -7.82
CA VAL A 299 -24.20 -2.88 -7.32
C VAL A 299 -24.61 -4.03 -8.22
N PHE A 300 -24.88 -5.18 -7.64
CA PHE A 300 -25.19 -6.42 -8.36
C PHE A 300 -26.56 -6.94 -7.96
N VAL A 301 -27.31 -7.43 -8.93
CA VAL A 301 -28.47 -8.29 -8.67
C VAL A 301 -28.03 -9.73 -8.86
N ILE A 302 -28.12 -10.54 -7.80
CA ILE A 302 -27.60 -11.91 -7.76
C ILE A 302 -28.72 -12.88 -7.35
N ASP A 303 -28.81 -14.04 -8.00
CA ASP A 303 -29.73 -15.09 -7.56
C ASP A 303 -29.15 -16.00 -6.47
N LYS A 304 -29.97 -16.88 -5.91
CA LYS A 304 -29.56 -17.87 -4.90
C LYS A 304 -28.43 -18.82 -5.31
N ASN A 305 -28.10 -18.91 -6.60
CA ASN A 305 -27.01 -19.73 -7.13
C ASN A 305 -25.74 -18.89 -7.40
N ALA A 306 -25.68 -17.68 -6.87
CA ALA A 306 -24.62 -16.71 -7.09
C ALA A 306 -24.44 -16.27 -8.56
N LYS A 307 -25.49 -16.37 -9.39
CA LYS A 307 -25.45 -15.84 -10.76
C LYS A 307 -25.86 -14.39 -10.80
N VAL A 308 -24.93 -13.55 -11.27
CA VAL A 308 -25.16 -12.13 -11.52
C VAL A 308 -26.15 -11.96 -12.68
N LYS A 309 -27.28 -11.32 -12.41
CA LYS A 309 -28.34 -11.00 -13.38
C LYS A 309 -28.16 -9.61 -13.98
N SER A 310 -27.72 -8.66 -13.18
CA SER A 310 -27.40 -7.30 -13.62
C SER A 310 -26.36 -6.65 -12.71
N GLU A 311 -25.75 -5.59 -13.22
CA GLU A 311 -24.74 -4.80 -12.53
C GLU A 311 -24.92 -3.32 -12.83
N TRP A 312 -24.55 -2.47 -11.88
CA TRP A 312 -24.54 -1.02 -12.01
C TRP A 312 -23.32 -0.44 -11.30
N TYR A 313 -22.68 0.55 -11.91
CA TYR A 313 -21.54 1.25 -11.32
C TYR A 313 -21.81 2.74 -11.29
N GLY A 314 -21.49 3.39 -10.18
CA GLY A 314 -21.62 4.83 -10.07
C GLY A 314 -21.48 5.35 -8.66
N ARG A 315 -21.65 6.67 -8.53
CA ARG A 315 -21.57 7.36 -7.26
C ARG A 315 -22.82 7.12 -6.43
N THR A 316 -22.63 6.80 -5.16
CA THR A 316 -23.72 6.61 -4.20
C THR A 316 -23.46 7.38 -2.91
N VAL A 317 -24.51 7.47 -2.09
CA VAL A 317 -24.43 7.90 -0.69
C VAL A 317 -24.98 6.77 0.17
N ILE A 318 -24.23 6.39 1.20
CA ILE A 318 -24.59 5.31 2.14
C ILE A 318 -24.70 5.86 3.56
N HIS A 319 -25.32 5.07 4.44
CA HIS A 319 -25.30 5.28 5.88
C HIS A 319 -25.05 3.92 6.54
N SER A 320 -23.79 3.63 6.89
CA SER A 320 -23.43 2.34 7.50
C SER A 320 -24.15 2.19 8.85
N GLN A 321 -25.01 1.18 9.02
CA GLN A 321 -25.74 0.96 10.27
C GLN A 321 -24.94 0.13 11.28
N LYS A 322 -23.88 -0.56 10.85
CA LYS A 322 -23.04 -1.37 11.74
C LYS A 322 -21.61 -1.49 11.22
N ARG A 323 -20.65 -1.39 12.16
CA ARG A 323 -19.30 -1.89 12.00
C ARG A 323 -19.22 -3.26 12.64
N PHE A 324 -18.75 -4.26 11.92
CA PHE A 324 -18.32 -5.55 12.46
C PHE A 324 -16.80 -5.59 12.53
N ILE A 325 -16.28 -6.28 13.55
CA ILE A 325 -14.97 -6.91 13.42
C ILE A 325 -15.13 -8.30 12.79
N TYR A 326 -14.08 -8.83 12.17
CA TYR A 326 -14.15 -10.15 11.50
C TYR A 326 -14.67 -11.27 12.40
N GLU A 327 -14.30 -11.27 13.68
CA GLU A 327 -14.72 -12.26 14.67
C GLU A 327 -16.22 -12.16 14.98
N GLU A 328 -16.76 -10.95 15.11
CA GLU A 328 -18.19 -10.72 15.31
C GLU A 328 -19.01 -11.13 14.09
N ALA A 329 -18.50 -10.84 12.89
CA ALA A 329 -19.14 -11.27 11.65
C ALA A 329 -19.11 -12.80 11.51
N GLU A 330 -18.01 -13.45 11.91
CA GLU A 330 -17.87 -14.90 11.92
C GLU A 330 -18.87 -15.57 12.88
N GLU A 331 -19.03 -15.03 14.09
CA GLU A 331 -20.08 -15.49 15.02
C GLU A 331 -21.46 -15.28 14.40
N SER A 332 -21.68 -14.12 13.77
CA SER A 332 -22.96 -13.77 13.19
C SER A 332 -23.34 -14.65 12.00
N ILE A 333 -22.36 -15.11 11.22
CA ILE A 333 -22.56 -16.11 10.16
C ILE A 333 -23.04 -17.45 10.74
N LYS A 334 -22.51 -17.86 11.89
CA LYS A 334 -22.68 -19.22 12.43
C LYS A 334 -23.89 -19.40 13.35
N LYS A 335 -24.25 -18.37 14.12
CA LYS A 335 -25.17 -18.51 15.26
C LYS A 335 -26.45 -17.70 15.07
N THR A 336 -27.58 -18.39 15.11
CA THR A 336 -28.91 -17.76 15.08
C THR A 336 -29.11 -16.83 16.28
N GLY A 337 -29.86 -15.74 16.09
CA GLY A 337 -30.12 -14.74 17.13
C GLY A 337 -29.03 -13.67 17.33
N THR A 338 -27.92 -13.77 16.59
CA THR A 338 -26.92 -12.70 16.50
C THR A 338 -27.35 -11.61 15.52
N PRO A 339 -26.80 -10.37 15.62
CA PRO A 339 -27.14 -9.28 14.72
C PRO A 339 -26.85 -9.62 13.25
N LEU A 340 -27.85 -9.38 12.38
CA LEU A 340 -27.75 -9.59 10.93
C LEU A 340 -27.36 -11.02 10.50
N HIS A 341 -27.66 -12.02 11.34
CA HIS A 341 -27.37 -13.43 11.05
C HIS A 341 -27.90 -13.86 9.68
N LYS A 342 -29.15 -13.53 9.36
CA LYS A 342 -29.80 -13.96 8.12
C LYS A 342 -29.08 -13.41 6.90
N GLU A 343 -28.73 -12.13 6.94
CA GLU A 343 -28.08 -11.41 5.86
C GLU A 343 -26.64 -11.90 5.65
N LEU A 344 -25.85 -12.00 6.73
CA LEU A 344 -24.48 -12.50 6.68
C LEU A 344 -24.42 -13.99 6.27
N PHE A 345 -25.37 -14.81 6.71
CA PHE A 345 -25.47 -16.20 6.29
C PHE A 345 -25.73 -16.33 4.77
N ILE A 346 -26.65 -15.53 4.22
CA ILE A 346 -26.93 -15.51 2.77
C ILE A 346 -25.69 -15.03 2.01
N LEU A 347 -25.09 -13.90 2.41
CA LEU A 347 -23.88 -13.36 1.78
C LEU A 347 -22.72 -14.36 1.82
N ASN A 348 -22.50 -15.06 2.94
CA ASN A 348 -21.47 -16.09 3.05
C ASN A 348 -21.71 -17.26 2.09
N ASN A 349 -22.96 -17.73 1.97
CA ASN A 349 -23.29 -18.81 1.03
C ASN A 349 -23.05 -18.39 -0.42
N LEU A 350 -23.41 -17.16 -0.79
CA LEU A 350 -23.12 -16.61 -2.11
C LEU A 350 -21.61 -16.51 -2.35
N ALA A 351 -20.84 -15.99 -1.38
CA ALA A 351 -19.38 -15.90 -1.47
C ALA A 351 -18.72 -17.28 -1.64
N LYS A 352 -19.21 -18.32 -0.95
CA LYS A 352 -18.73 -19.71 -1.13
C LYS A 352 -18.99 -20.24 -2.54
N LEU A 353 -20.15 -19.93 -3.12
CA LEU A 353 -20.48 -20.31 -4.50
C LEU A 353 -19.61 -19.56 -5.51
N LEU A 354 -19.41 -18.25 -5.34
CA LEU A 354 -18.51 -17.44 -6.16
C LEU A 354 -17.07 -17.95 -6.10
N THR A 355 -16.59 -18.25 -4.88
CA THR A 355 -15.26 -18.84 -4.66
C THR A 355 -15.12 -20.16 -5.44
N LYS A 356 -16.09 -21.06 -5.30
CA LYS A 356 -16.09 -22.35 -6.01
C LYS A 356 -16.02 -22.16 -7.53
N GLU A 357 -16.84 -21.26 -8.08
CA GLU A 357 -16.82 -20.92 -9.51
C GLU A 357 -15.47 -20.32 -9.94
N ARG A 358 -14.88 -19.44 -9.14
CA ARG A 358 -13.57 -18.83 -9.40
C ARG A 358 -12.45 -19.88 -9.48
N PHE A 359 -12.41 -20.84 -8.55
CA PHE A 359 -11.44 -21.94 -8.58
C PHE A 359 -11.69 -22.93 -9.73
N GLN A 360 -12.95 -23.22 -10.05
CA GLN A 360 -13.30 -24.03 -11.22
C GLN A 360 -12.81 -23.38 -12.53
N ASN A 361 -12.75 -22.05 -12.57
CA ASN A 361 -12.22 -21.28 -13.70
C ASN A 361 -10.69 -21.07 -13.65
N GLY A 362 -9.97 -21.81 -12.81
CA GLY A 362 -8.50 -21.84 -12.82
C GLY A 362 -7.81 -20.82 -11.91
N ALA A 363 -8.52 -20.21 -10.96
CA ALA A 363 -7.88 -19.38 -9.96
C ALA A 363 -6.91 -20.19 -9.09
N ILE A 364 -5.79 -19.58 -8.71
CA ILE A 364 -4.76 -20.18 -7.86
C ILE A 364 -4.83 -19.50 -6.50
N SER A 365 -4.79 -20.29 -5.43
CA SER A 365 -4.64 -19.77 -4.06
C SER A 365 -3.17 -19.72 -3.69
N LEU A 366 -2.68 -18.56 -3.29
CA LEU A 366 -1.34 -18.35 -2.74
C LEU A 366 -1.44 -18.04 -1.25
N GLU A 367 -2.15 -18.88 -0.50
CA GLU A 367 -2.29 -18.71 0.95
C GLU A 367 -0.92 -18.90 1.63
N GLN A 368 -0.49 -17.88 2.35
CA GLN A 368 0.67 -17.92 3.24
C GLN A 368 0.18 -17.67 4.67
N GLU A 369 0.79 -18.37 5.63
CA GLU A 369 0.55 -18.11 7.04
C GLU A 369 1.09 -16.71 7.39
N GLU A 370 0.19 -15.80 7.75
CA GLU A 370 0.56 -14.48 8.25
C GLU A 370 0.69 -14.49 9.78
N VAL A 371 1.71 -13.81 10.28
CA VAL A 371 1.91 -13.59 11.72
C VAL A 371 1.54 -12.15 12.10
N LYS A 372 0.98 -11.98 13.30
CA LYS A 372 0.74 -10.70 13.95
C LYS A 372 1.52 -10.65 15.26
N PHE A 373 2.20 -9.53 15.50
CA PHE A 373 2.84 -9.25 16.78
C PHE A 373 1.84 -8.54 17.69
N VAL A 374 1.71 -9.01 18.92
CA VAL A 374 0.98 -8.33 19.99
C VAL A 374 2.01 -7.53 20.77
N LEU A 375 1.80 -6.22 20.85
CA LEU A 375 2.67 -5.29 21.55
C LEU A 375 2.02 -4.90 22.90
N ASP A 376 2.85 -4.55 23.87
CA ASP A 376 2.41 -3.83 25.07
C ASP A 376 2.25 -2.32 24.82
N GLU A 377 1.88 -1.56 25.85
CA GLU A 377 1.69 -0.11 25.77
C GLU A 377 2.96 0.68 25.40
N ALA A 378 4.14 0.08 25.62
CA ALA A 378 5.44 0.67 25.26
C ALA A 378 5.93 0.23 23.86
N GLY A 379 5.12 -0.52 23.11
CA GLY A 379 5.49 -1.03 21.79
C GLY A 379 6.40 -2.25 21.81
N VAL A 380 6.58 -2.88 22.98
CA VAL A 380 7.43 -4.08 23.11
C VAL A 380 6.63 -5.33 22.69
N PRO A 381 7.15 -6.17 21.78
CA PRO A 381 6.47 -7.40 21.39
C PRO A 381 6.38 -8.41 22.56
N ILE A 382 5.16 -8.76 22.96
CA ILE A 382 4.89 -9.73 24.05
C ILE A 382 4.43 -11.09 23.54
N LYS A 383 3.87 -11.16 22.32
CA LYS A 383 3.40 -12.41 21.72
C LYS A 383 3.43 -12.35 20.18
N VAL A 384 3.65 -13.50 19.55
CA VAL A 384 3.41 -13.69 18.11
C VAL A 384 2.23 -14.64 17.95
N ILE A 385 1.26 -14.26 17.13
CA ILE A 385 0.08 -15.08 16.82
C ILE A 385 -0.04 -15.26 15.31
N THR A 386 -0.53 -16.41 14.87
CA THR A 386 -0.91 -16.62 13.46
C THR A 386 -2.27 -15.99 13.24
N LYS A 387 -2.44 -15.23 12.15
CA LYS A 387 -3.75 -14.70 11.77
C LYS A 387 -4.62 -15.83 11.25
N GLU A 388 -5.77 -16.05 11.89
CA GLU A 388 -6.77 -16.97 11.38
C GLU A 388 -7.61 -16.28 10.29
N ARG A 389 -7.79 -16.96 9.16
CA ARG A 389 -8.63 -16.49 8.06
C ARG A 389 -9.95 -17.28 8.06
N GLY A 390 -11.03 -16.62 8.48
CA GLY A 390 -12.37 -17.19 8.60
C GLY A 390 -13.23 -17.06 7.35
N ASP A 391 -14.50 -17.45 7.48
CA ASP A 391 -15.52 -17.26 6.43
C ASP A 391 -15.81 -15.76 6.22
N SER A 392 -15.81 -14.95 7.29
CA SER A 392 -16.03 -13.50 7.19
C SER A 392 -14.96 -12.78 6.35
N ASN A 393 -13.68 -13.18 6.48
CA ASN A 393 -12.60 -12.66 5.62
C ASN A 393 -12.82 -13.03 4.15
N ARG A 394 -13.16 -14.30 3.89
CA ARG A 394 -13.39 -14.82 2.52
C ARG A 394 -14.62 -14.18 1.87
N LEU A 395 -15.66 -13.91 2.67
CA LEU A 395 -16.85 -13.20 2.23
C LEU A 395 -16.48 -11.82 1.67
N ILE A 396 -15.77 -11.01 2.46
CA ILE A 396 -15.34 -9.66 2.03
C ILE A 396 -14.46 -9.76 0.79
N GLU A 397 -13.44 -10.62 0.81
CA GLU A 397 -12.55 -10.82 -0.33
C GLU A 397 -13.30 -11.13 -1.62
N GLU A 398 -14.26 -12.06 -1.59
CA GLU A 398 -14.95 -12.49 -2.81
C GLU A 398 -15.87 -11.41 -3.37
N PHE A 399 -16.50 -10.59 -2.52
CA PHE A 399 -17.28 -9.43 -2.99
C PHE A 399 -16.39 -8.29 -3.51
N MET A 400 -15.20 -8.06 -2.92
CA MET A 400 -14.21 -7.13 -3.47
C MET A 400 -13.69 -7.61 -4.83
N LEU A 401 -13.41 -8.91 -4.97
CA LEU A 401 -13.04 -9.51 -6.26
C LEU A 401 -14.15 -9.37 -7.30
N LEU A 402 -15.42 -9.55 -6.90
CA LEU A 402 -16.56 -9.36 -7.79
C LEU A 402 -16.64 -7.92 -8.31
N ALA A 403 -16.42 -6.92 -7.44
CA ALA A 403 -16.36 -5.52 -7.83
C ALA A 403 -15.20 -5.23 -8.81
N ASN A 404 -14.01 -5.76 -8.53
CA ASN A 404 -12.78 -5.50 -9.31
C ASN A 404 -12.74 -6.24 -10.66
N LYS A 405 -13.41 -7.38 -10.81
CA LYS A 405 -13.30 -8.26 -12.00
C LYS A 405 -13.66 -7.58 -13.32
N LYS A 406 -14.46 -6.50 -13.31
CA LYS A 406 -14.97 -5.85 -14.53
C LYS A 406 -14.48 -4.43 -14.81
N GLU A 407 -13.76 -3.82 -13.88
CA GLU A 407 -13.06 -2.56 -14.14
C GLU A 407 -12.12 -2.57 -15.38
N PRO A 408 -11.60 -3.72 -15.91
CA PRO A 408 -10.79 -3.69 -17.13
C PRO A 408 -11.54 -3.52 -18.47
N THR A 409 -12.88 -3.36 -18.50
CA THR A 409 -13.64 -3.52 -19.77
C THR A 409 -14.46 -2.33 -20.26
N LYS A 410 -14.18 -1.11 -19.81
CA LYS A 410 -14.64 0.09 -20.55
C LYS A 410 -13.45 0.81 -21.16
N LYS A 411 -13.22 0.53 -22.44
CA LYS A 411 -12.36 1.29 -23.36
C LYS A 411 -12.83 2.73 -23.49
#